data_AF-A0A2W6U0E6-F1
#
_entry.id   AF-A0A2W6U0E6-F1
#
_cell.length_a   1.000
_cell.length_b   1.000
_cell.length_c   1.000
_cell.angle_alpha   90.00
_cell.angle_beta   90.00
_cell.angle_gamma   90.00
#
_symmetry.space_group_name_H-M   'P 1'
#
loop_
_entity.id
_entity.type
_entity.pdbx_description
1 polymer ?
#
loop_
_entity_poly.entity_id
_entity_poly.type
_entity_poly.pdbx_seq_one_letter_code
_entity_poly.pdbx_strand_id
1 'polypeptide(L)'
;MTPEETKRQESLGGVYAFAAYFLWGFMPLYFILLAPIGPWEIVVWRILFSLVFCAILLTVTRTWPKLIAILRDRRLVFWTIVAGLLIYVNWQVFLLGILTGHVIEGSLGYFINPIVTVLLGVLVLGEKLRTAQWVAIAFAALAVVVIIVAYGS
;
A
#
# COMPACT_ATOMS: atom_id res chain seq x y z
N MET A 1 -22.03 -20.88 3.16
CA MET A 1 -20.82 -20.92 4.01
C MET A 1 -21.28 -21.27 5.40
N THR A 2 -20.71 -22.33 5.98
CA THR A 2 -21.02 -22.72 7.37
C THR A 2 -20.28 -21.80 8.35
N PRO A 3 -20.76 -21.64 9.60
CA PRO A 3 -20.08 -20.83 10.62
C PRO A 3 -18.61 -21.25 10.87
N GLU A 4 -18.27 -22.52 10.67
CA GLU A 4 -16.91 -23.04 10.77
C GLU A 4 -16.02 -22.60 9.59
N GLU A 5 -16.56 -22.56 8.37
CA GLU A 5 -15.84 -22.04 7.20
C GLU A 5 -15.49 -20.56 7.36
N THR A 6 -16.42 -19.76 7.93
CA THR A 6 -16.19 -18.33 8.21
C THR A 6 -15.08 -18.13 9.25
N LYS A 7 -15.12 -18.84 10.39
CA LYS A 7 -14.06 -18.74 11.42
C LYS A 7 -12.68 -19.15 10.88
N ARG A 8 -12.62 -20.19 10.05
CA ARG A 8 -11.38 -20.63 9.41
C ARG A 8 -10.86 -19.60 8.41
N GLN A 9 -11.74 -18.96 7.62
CA GLN A 9 -11.35 -17.87 6.73
C GLN A 9 -10.85 -16.63 7.50
N GLU A 10 -11.48 -16.28 8.62
CA GLU A 10 -11.03 -15.17 9.49
C GLU A 10 -9.64 -15.45 10.08
N SER A 11 -9.42 -16.66 10.61
CA SER A 11 -8.11 -17.07 11.13
C SER A 11 -7.03 -17.08 10.06
N LEU A 12 -7.32 -17.62 8.86
CA LEU A 12 -6.38 -17.61 7.74
C LEU A 12 -6.11 -16.18 7.26
N GLY A 13 -7.12 -15.32 7.22
CA GLY A 13 -6.98 -13.90 6.89
C GLY A 13 -6.02 -13.17 7.83
N GLY A 14 -6.10 -13.44 9.14
CA GLY A 14 -5.16 -12.91 10.12
C GLY A 14 -3.71 -13.34 9.88
N VAL A 15 -3.50 -14.63 9.59
CA VAL A 15 -2.17 -15.17 9.27
C VAL A 15 -1.61 -14.54 7.99
N TYR A 16 -2.43 -14.41 6.93
CA TYR A 16 -1.99 -13.79 5.68
C TYR A 16 -1.66 -12.31 5.85
N ALA A 17 -2.48 -11.57 6.62
CA ALA A 17 -2.20 -10.16 6.93
C ALA A 17 -0.88 -10.03 7.69
N PHE A 18 -0.68 -10.83 8.74
CA PHE A 18 0.56 -10.82 9.50
C PHE A 18 1.78 -11.13 8.62
N ALA A 19 1.72 -12.21 7.84
CA ALA A 19 2.82 -12.60 6.96
C ALA A 19 3.13 -11.52 5.90
N ALA A 20 2.08 -10.91 5.31
CA ALA A 20 2.24 -9.84 4.34
C ALA A 20 2.93 -8.61 4.96
N TYR A 21 2.45 -8.13 6.12
CA TYR A 21 3.06 -6.99 6.82
C TYR A 21 4.46 -7.30 7.32
N PHE A 22 4.71 -8.53 7.78
CA PHE A 22 6.03 -8.97 8.19
C PHE A 22 7.02 -8.92 7.02
N LEU A 23 6.69 -9.57 5.89
CA LEU A 23 7.51 -9.52 4.68
C LEU A 23 7.71 -8.08 4.18
N TRP A 24 6.66 -7.27 4.24
CA TRP A 24 6.71 -5.87 3.83
C TRP A 24 7.67 -5.05 4.72
N GLY A 25 7.73 -5.33 6.03
CA GLY A 25 8.67 -4.69 6.95
C GLY A 25 10.15 -5.00 6.67
N PHE A 26 10.47 -6.14 6.04
CA PHE A 26 11.84 -6.47 5.61
C PHE A 26 12.23 -5.84 4.28
N MET A 27 11.27 -5.27 3.53
CA MET A 27 11.51 -4.73 2.20
C MET A 27 12.56 -3.60 2.14
N PRO A 28 12.63 -2.65 3.09
CA PRO A 28 13.67 -1.63 3.09
C PRO A 28 15.09 -2.21 3.08
N LEU A 29 15.31 -3.30 3.84
CA LEU A 29 16.60 -3.99 3.89
C LEU A 29 16.97 -4.56 2.51
N TYR A 30 16.01 -5.18 1.82
CA TYR A 30 16.23 -5.70 0.47
C TYR A 30 16.67 -4.59 -0.51
N PHE A 31 16.05 -3.40 -0.45
CA PHE A 31 16.44 -2.31 -1.35
C PHE A 31 17.79 -1.70 -1.02
N ILE A 32 18.16 -1.60 0.27
CA ILE A 32 19.50 -1.15 0.67
C ILE A 32 20.57 -2.11 0.14
N LEU A 33 20.30 -3.43 0.16
CA LEU A 33 21.21 -4.45 -0.36
C LEU A 33 21.35 -4.45 -1.90
N LEU A 34 20.46 -3.76 -2.62
CA LEU A 34 20.53 -3.62 -4.08
C LEU A 34 21.44 -2.47 -4.55
N ALA A 35 22.13 -1.78 -3.63
CA ALA A 35 23.12 -0.76 -3.99
C ALA A 35 24.14 -1.33 -5.02
N PRO A 36 24.47 -0.60 -6.10
CA PRO A 36 24.22 0.84 -6.31
C PRO A 36 22.95 1.19 -7.12
N ILE A 37 22.00 0.26 -7.31
CA ILE A 37 20.81 0.50 -8.16
C ILE A 37 19.95 1.63 -7.56
N GLY A 38 19.65 2.65 -8.37
CA GLY A 38 18.90 3.82 -7.93
C GLY A 38 17.39 3.57 -7.77
N PRO A 39 16.67 4.47 -7.06
CA PRO A 39 15.23 4.35 -6.83
C PRO A 39 14.42 4.31 -8.14
N TRP A 40 14.83 5.10 -9.14
CA TRP A 40 14.21 5.13 -10.48
C TRP A 40 14.29 3.78 -11.19
N GLU A 41 15.45 3.14 -11.15
CA GLU A 41 15.68 1.85 -11.80
C GLU A 41 14.89 0.75 -11.11
N ILE A 42 14.87 0.73 -9.77
CA ILE A 42 14.10 -0.25 -8.99
C ILE A 42 12.62 -0.20 -9.38
N VAL A 43 12.00 0.99 -9.43
CA VAL A 43 10.57 1.09 -9.76
C VAL A 43 10.30 0.74 -11.22
N VAL A 44 11.17 1.15 -12.15
CA VAL A 44 11.03 0.77 -13.57
C VAL A 44 11.04 -0.76 -13.71
N TRP A 45 12.01 -1.46 -13.12
CA TRP A 45 12.07 -2.92 -13.17
C TRP A 45 10.84 -3.57 -12.55
N ARG A 46 10.34 -3.03 -11.45
CA ARG A 46 9.12 -3.54 -10.81
C ARG A 46 7.88 -3.35 -11.67
N ILE A 47 7.74 -2.21 -12.37
CA ILE A 47 6.65 -1.99 -13.31
C ILE A 47 6.74 -2.96 -14.48
N LEU A 48 7.94 -3.14 -15.06
CA LEU A 48 8.14 -4.05 -16.19
C LEU A 48 7.83 -5.51 -15.80
N PHE A 49 8.34 -5.99 -14.68
CA PHE A 49 8.05 -7.35 -14.22
C PHE A 49 6.58 -7.52 -13.83
N SER A 50 5.95 -6.52 -13.22
CA SER A 50 4.51 -6.55 -12.94
C SER A 50 3.69 -6.61 -14.22
N LEU A 51 4.07 -5.85 -15.26
CA LEU A 51 3.41 -5.88 -16.56
C LEU A 51 3.51 -7.26 -17.20
N VAL A 52 4.71 -7.85 -17.22
CA VAL A 52 4.95 -9.20 -17.75
C VAL A 52 4.12 -10.23 -16.97
N PHE A 53 4.16 -10.18 -15.64
CA PHE A 53 3.39 -11.09 -14.79
C PHE A 53 1.87 -10.96 -15.02
N CYS A 54 1.36 -9.72 -15.07
CA CYS A 54 -0.05 -9.46 -15.36
C CYS A 54 -0.45 -9.95 -16.77
N ALA A 55 0.40 -9.75 -17.79
CA ALA A 55 0.14 -10.23 -19.14
C ALA A 55 0.08 -11.77 -19.19
N ILE A 56 0.96 -12.46 -18.46
CA ILE A 56 0.91 -13.91 -18.30
C ILE A 56 -0.40 -14.32 -17.63
N LEU A 57 -0.79 -13.68 -16.53
CA LEU A 57 -2.05 -13.96 -15.83
C LEU A 57 -3.27 -13.76 -16.72
N LEU A 58 -3.34 -12.66 -17.49
CA LEU A 58 -4.43 -12.40 -18.44
C LEU A 58 -4.49 -13.47 -19.53
N THR A 59 -3.34 -13.98 -19.96
CA THR A 59 -3.25 -15.05 -20.97
C THR A 59 -3.74 -16.39 -20.42
N VAL A 60 -3.27 -16.77 -19.22
CA VAL A 60 -3.68 -18.01 -18.55
C VAL A 60 -5.18 -17.98 -18.20
N THR A 61 -5.67 -16.85 -17.72
CA THR A 61 -7.11 -16.67 -17.38
C THR A 61 -7.98 -16.37 -18.60
N ARG A 62 -7.39 -16.12 -19.77
CA ARG A 62 -8.05 -15.73 -21.03
C ARG A 62 -8.98 -14.50 -20.89
N THR A 63 -8.59 -13.54 -20.05
CA THR A 63 -9.41 -12.36 -19.72
C THR A 63 -9.06 -11.09 -20.50
N TRP A 64 -8.22 -11.20 -21.54
CA TRP A 64 -7.87 -10.09 -22.45
C TRP A 64 -9.07 -9.24 -22.96
N PRO A 65 -10.24 -9.81 -23.32
CA PRO A 65 -11.38 -9.00 -23.75
C PRO A 65 -11.86 -8.01 -22.68
N LYS A 66 -11.75 -8.36 -21.38
CA LYS A 66 -12.11 -7.48 -20.27
C LYS A 66 -11.16 -6.29 -20.19
N LEU A 67 -9.86 -6.51 -20.36
CA LEU A 67 -8.87 -5.43 -20.43
C LEU A 67 -9.17 -4.49 -21.60
N ILE A 68 -9.46 -5.03 -22.79
CA ILE A 68 -9.79 -4.22 -23.97
C ILE A 68 -11.06 -3.38 -23.72
N ALA A 69 -12.08 -3.95 -23.05
CA ALA A 69 -13.29 -3.21 -22.70
C ALA A 69 -12.98 -2.01 -21.78
N ILE A 70 -12.14 -2.20 -20.76
CA ILE A 70 -11.66 -1.12 -19.87
C ILE A 70 -10.89 -0.06 -20.66
N LEU A 71 -9.98 -0.47 -21.55
CA LEU A 71 -9.18 0.44 -22.36
C LEU A 71 -9.99 1.30 -23.34
N ARG A 72 -11.21 0.86 -23.71
CA ARG A 72 -12.13 1.64 -24.54
C ARG A 72 -12.87 2.73 -23.76
N ASP A 73 -13.00 2.57 -22.44
CA ASP A 73 -13.59 3.61 -21.58
C ASP A 73 -12.52 4.66 -21.22
N ARG A 74 -12.55 5.78 -21.95
CA ARG A 74 -11.59 6.88 -21.77
C ARG A 74 -11.60 7.45 -20.35
N ARG A 75 -12.76 7.49 -19.69
CA ARG A 75 -12.88 8.02 -18.33
C ARG A 75 -12.22 7.06 -17.34
N LEU A 76 -12.49 5.77 -17.48
CA LEU A 76 -11.89 4.75 -16.61
C LEU A 76 -10.37 4.67 -16.81
N VAL A 77 -9.90 4.73 -18.05
CA VAL A 77 -8.45 4.80 -18.36
C VAL A 77 -7.82 6.03 -17.74
N PHE A 78 -8.44 7.20 -17.88
CA PHE A 78 -7.93 8.44 -17.27
C PHE A 78 -7.74 8.30 -15.76
N TRP A 79 -8.77 7.83 -15.03
CA TRP A 79 -8.66 7.63 -13.59
C TRP A 79 -7.65 6.55 -13.21
N THR A 80 -7.51 5.50 -14.02
CA THR A 80 -6.51 4.45 -13.82
C THR A 80 -5.09 4.99 -14.00
N ILE A 81 -4.85 5.86 -14.98
CA ILE A 81 -3.57 6.54 -15.19
C ILE A 81 -3.26 7.43 -13.99
N VAL A 82 -4.22 8.24 -13.55
CA VAL A 82 -4.04 9.12 -12.38
C VAL A 82 -3.71 8.29 -11.14
N ALA A 83 -4.44 7.21 -10.88
CA ALA A 83 -4.14 6.29 -9.78
C ALA A 83 -2.74 5.67 -9.90
N GLY A 84 -2.37 5.22 -11.11
CA GLY A 84 -1.04 4.67 -11.38
C GLY A 84 0.09 5.68 -11.14
N LEU A 85 -0.10 6.94 -11.53
CA LEU A 85 0.85 8.03 -11.26
C LEU A 85 0.98 8.33 -9.77
N LEU A 86 -0.13 8.36 -9.03
CA LEU A 86 -0.10 8.53 -7.57
C LEU A 86 0.64 7.39 -6.88
N ILE A 87 0.39 6.15 -7.31
CA ILE A 87 1.10 4.96 -6.80
C ILE A 87 2.59 5.04 -7.16
N TYR A 88 2.93 5.46 -8.37
CA TYR A 88 4.32 5.65 -8.80
C TYR A 88 5.04 6.68 -7.92
N VAL A 89 4.45 7.86 -7.74
CA VAL A 89 5.02 8.92 -6.88
C VAL A 89 5.17 8.42 -5.45
N ASN A 90 4.17 7.73 -4.92
CA ASN A 90 4.23 7.14 -3.57
C ASN A 90 5.41 6.17 -3.43
N TRP A 91 5.59 5.25 -4.38
CA TRP A 91 6.71 4.32 -4.38
C TRP A 91 8.06 5.00 -4.53
N GLN A 92 8.15 6.04 -5.36
CA GLN A 92 9.37 6.82 -5.54
C GLN A 92 9.77 7.54 -4.27
N VAL A 93 8.83 8.22 -3.61
CA VAL A 93 9.10 8.90 -2.33
C VAL A 93 9.57 7.90 -1.27
N PHE A 94 8.94 6.72 -1.20
CA PHE A 94 9.34 5.67 -0.28
C PHE A 94 10.78 5.18 -0.54
N LEU A 95 11.12 4.86 -1.78
CA LEU A 95 12.46 4.38 -2.12
C LEU A 95 13.53 5.46 -1.97
N LEU A 96 13.21 6.72 -2.29
CA LEU A 96 14.09 7.85 -2.03
C LEU A 96 14.37 7.97 -0.53
N GLY A 97 13.33 7.90 0.32
CA GLY A 97 13.49 7.91 1.77
C GLY A 97 14.41 6.79 2.26
N ILE A 98 14.17 5.55 1.81
CA ILE A 98 14.98 4.40 2.23
C ILE A 98 16.44 4.53 1.78
N LEU A 99 16.67 4.81 0.49
CA LEU A 99 18.02 4.81 -0.07
C LEU A 99 18.84 6.03 0.36
N THR A 100 18.20 7.08 0.88
CA THR A 100 18.88 8.24 1.48
C THR A 100 19.06 8.12 3.00
N GLY A 101 18.71 6.97 3.59
CA GLY A 101 18.86 6.71 5.03
C GLY A 101 17.69 7.18 5.90
N HIS A 102 16.67 7.82 5.32
CA HIS A 102 15.46 8.31 5.99
C HIS A 102 14.39 7.21 6.13
N VAL A 103 14.79 6.03 6.60
CA VAL A 103 13.92 4.85 6.72
C VAL A 103 12.85 5.05 7.80
N ILE A 104 13.18 5.78 8.87
CA ILE A 104 12.29 6.05 10.00
C ILE A 104 11.20 7.02 9.58
N GLU A 105 11.56 8.10 8.88
CA GLU A 105 10.63 9.09 8.32
C GLU A 105 9.68 8.46 7.30
N GLY A 106 10.21 7.57 6.45
CA GLY A 106 9.40 6.76 5.55
C GLY A 106 8.37 5.92 6.31
N SER A 107 8.82 5.20 7.34
CA SER A 107 7.96 4.34 8.17
C SER A 107 6.90 5.14 8.95
N LEU A 108 7.26 6.32 9.45
CA LEU A 108 6.34 7.28 10.08
C LEU A 108 5.21 7.69 9.13
N GLY A 109 5.52 7.96 7.86
CA GLY A 109 4.52 8.21 6.83
C GLY A 109 3.49 7.07 6.69
N TYR A 110 3.94 5.82 6.81
CA TYR A 110 3.04 4.66 6.78
C TYR A 110 2.21 4.50 8.05
N PHE A 111 2.71 4.89 9.23
CA PHE A 111 1.91 4.91 10.45
C PHE A 111 0.81 5.99 10.41
N ILE A 112 1.04 7.08 9.68
CA ILE A 112 0.03 8.14 9.45
C ILE A 112 -1.06 7.68 8.47
N ASN A 113 -0.73 6.80 7.52
CA ASN A 113 -1.62 6.42 6.42
C ASN A 113 -3.01 5.89 6.88
N PRO A 114 -3.14 4.98 7.86
CA PRO A 114 -4.44 4.55 8.38
C PRO A 114 -5.29 5.70 8.93
N ILE A 115 -4.67 6.66 9.61
CA ILE A 115 -5.37 7.83 10.17
C ILE A 115 -5.94 8.66 9.00
N VAL A 116 -5.12 8.97 8.00
CA VAL A 116 -5.54 9.73 6.82
C VAL A 116 -6.63 9.00 6.05
N THR A 117 -6.48 7.68 5.85
CA THR A 117 -7.46 6.86 5.12
C THR A 117 -8.82 6.85 5.83
N VAL A 118 -8.82 6.71 7.16
CA VAL A 118 -10.07 6.76 7.94
C VAL A 118 -10.69 8.16 7.92
N LEU A 119 -9.88 9.22 8.02
CA LEU A 119 -10.38 10.59 7.91
C LEU A 119 -10.99 10.85 6.53
N LEU A 120 -10.39 10.35 5.45
CA LEU A 120 -10.98 10.41 4.11
C LEU A 120 -12.30 9.64 4.03
N GLY A 121 -12.39 8.46 4.66
CA GLY A 121 -13.66 7.70 4.77
C GLY A 121 -14.78 8.51 5.45
N VAL A 122 -14.46 9.17 6.56
CA VAL A 122 -15.44 10.00 7.29
C VAL A 122 -15.80 11.26 6.51
N LEU A 123 -14.81 11.99 5.96
CA LEU A 123 -15.02 13.31 5.36
C LEU A 123 -15.56 13.23 3.92
N VAL A 124 -15.11 12.25 3.13
CA VAL A 124 -15.46 12.13 1.71
C VAL A 124 -16.63 11.16 1.52
N LEU A 125 -16.61 10.00 2.18
CA LEU A 125 -17.67 9.00 2.06
C LEU A 125 -18.79 9.17 3.09
N GLY A 126 -18.62 10.04 4.10
CA GLY A 126 -19.63 10.29 5.13
C GLY A 126 -19.80 9.14 6.12
N GLU A 127 -18.78 8.28 6.27
CA GLU A 127 -18.85 7.12 7.16
C GLU A 127 -18.98 7.53 8.63
N LYS A 128 -19.90 6.87 9.35
CA LYS A 128 -20.11 7.10 10.79
C LYS A 128 -19.32 6.07 11.58
N LEU A 129 -18.26 6.51 12.23
CA LEU A 129 -17.45 5.68 13.11
C LEU A 129 -18.08 5.53 14.49
N ARG A 130 -17.92 4.34 15.08
CA ARG A 130 -18.30 4.08 16.48
C ARG A 130 -17.31 4.78 17.42
N THR A 131 -17.76 5.13 18.63
CA THR A 131 -16.90 5.79 19.63
C THR A 131 -15.59 5.04 19.91
N ALA A 132 -15.63 3.71 19.96
CA ALA A 132 -14.41 2.89 20.13
C ALA A 132 -13.40 3.04 18.99
N GLN A 133 -13.86 3.23 17.74
CA GLN A 133 -12.97 3.48 16.60
C GLN A 133 -12.34 4.86 16.68
N TRP A 134 -13.10 5.88 17.11
CA TRP A 134 -12.56 7.22 17.39
C TRP A 134 -11.47 7.20 18.46
N VAL A 135 -11.69 6.45 19.54
CA VAL A 135 -10.69 6.26 20.59
C VAL A 135 -9.44 5.56 20.05
N ALA A 136 -9.59 4.51 19.25
CA ALA A 136 -8.44 3.83 18.62
C ALA A 136 -7.63 4.77 17.70
N ILE A 137 -8.31 5.63 16.94
CA ILE A 137 -7.66 6.64 16.09
C ILE A 137 -6.92 7.67 16.94
N ALA A 138 -7.49 8.12 18.05
CA ALA A 138 -6.82 9.04 18.97
C ALA A 138 -5.55 8.43 19.57
N PHE A 139 -5.58 7.15 19.94
CA PHE A 139 -4.37 6.43 20.37
C PHE A 139 -3.33 6.32 19.26
N ALA A 140 -3.74 5.99 18.03
CA ALA A 140 -2.83 5.93 16.89
C ALA A 140 -2.19 7.30 16.61
N ALA A 141 -2.97 8.38 16.65
CA ALA A 141 -2.48 9.74 16.48
C ALA A 141 -1.49 10.13 17.59
N LEU A 142 -1.79 9.81 18.84
CA LEU A 142 -0.89 10.06 19.96
C LEU A 142 0.43 9.29 19.82
N ALA A 143 0.37 8.02 19.41
CA ALA A 143 1.57 7.22 19.17
C ALA A 143 2.45 7.86 18.08
N VAL A 144 1.86 8.31 16.97
CA VAL A 144 2.58 9.03 15.91
C VAL A 144 3.24 10.30 16.46
N VAL A 145 2.53 11.11 17.25
CA VAL A 145 3.09 12.33 17.86
C VAL A 145 4.28 12.00 18.77
N VAL A 146 4.16 10.97 19.60
CA VAL A 146 5.26 10.53 20.49
C VAL A 146 6.48 10.13 19.67
N ILE A 147 6.30 9.37 18.59
CA ILE A 147 7.41 8.95 17.71
C ILE A 147 8.03 10.19 17.05
N ILE A 148 7.24 11.12 16.50
CA ILE A 148 7.75 12.34 15.88
C ILE A 148 8.57 13.17 16.87
N VAL A 149 8.08 13.37 18.10
CA VAL A 149 8.80 14.14 19.13
C VAL A 149 10.07 13.43 19.57
N ALA A 150 10.02 12.11 19.77
CA ALA A 150 11.18 11.33 20.21
C ALA A 150 12.29 11.22 19.15
N TYR A 151 11.93 11.22 17.86
CA TYR A 151 12.90 11.19 16.76
C TYR A 151 13.30 12.58 16.24
N GLY A 152 12.51 13.61 16.54
CA GLY A 152 12.79 15.00 16.17
C GLY A 152 13.60 15.80 17.19
N SER A 153 13.95 15.20 18.34
CA SER A 153 14.83 15.73 19.39
C SER A 153 16.21 15.09 19.34
#